data_AF-A0A950WVT0-F1
#
_entry.id   AF-A0A950WVT0-F1
#
_cell.length_a   1.000
_cell.length_b   1.000
_cell.length_c   1.000
_cell.angle_alpha   90.00
_cell.angle_beta   90.00
_cell.angle_gamma   90.00
#
_symmetry.space_group_name_H-M   'P 1'
#
loop_
_entity.id
_entity.type
_entity.pdbx_description
1 polymer ?
#
loop_
_entity_poly.entity_id
_entity_poly.type
_entity_poly.pdbx_seq_one_letter_code
_entity_poly.pdbx_strand_id
1 'polypeptide(L)'
;MSRPEQPEPFLRGCAFPAAPGVPYPRAKNDDRLPRDTWAMASIPVGVRFEFVGDATEVELAYETATDDLGYRGDGAGRAFTLWRGGRQVDAAPAVLGAGTARLRTGKDDATVGDGPAIVYLPEGMRPTVSTITAVGGSIEPAPAQPRWVAYGDSVAEGWVASGPSFAWPTVAGRGHGLDVVNMGYAGAARGEMASAEHVAATQCDVITISHGTNCWSRVPHTTEMI
;
A
#
# COMPACT_ATOMS: atom_id res chain seq x y z
N MET A 1 -14.60 8.48 10.68
CA MET A 1 -13.50 9.46 10.66
C MET A 1 -13.06 9.60 9.22
N SER A 2 -12.90 10.83 8.73
CA SER A 2 -12.34 11.09 7.41
C SER A 2 -10.81 11.11 7.48
N ARG A 3 -10.12 10.79 6.37
CA ARG A 3 -8.70 11.08 6.25
C ARG A 3 -8.48 12.60 6.31
N PRO A 4 -7.29 13.06 6.76
CA PRO A 4 -6.89 14.46 6.61
C PRO A 4 -7.02 14.92 5.14
N GLU A 5 -7.44 16.17 4.92
CA GLU A 5 -7.57 16.75 3.58
C GLU A 5 -6.23 16.77 2.83
N GLN A 6 -5.16 17.10 3.55
CA GLN A 6 -3.78 16.92 3.13
C GLN A 6 -3.27 15.73 3.93
N PRO A 7 -2.70 14.65 3.35
CA PRO A 7 -2.13 14.53 2.01
C PRO A 7 -3.03 13.86 0.93
N GLU A 8 -4.36 13.87 1.06
CA GLU A 8 -5.27 13.07 0.20
C GLU A 8 -5.04 13.22 -1.33
N PRO A 9 -4.78 14.41 -1.91
CA PRO A 9 -4.53 14.54 -3.35
C PRO A 9 -3.35 13.70 -3.87
N PHE A 10 -2.37 13.43 -3.01
CA PHE A 10 -1.17 12.64 -3.33
C PHE A 10 -1.39 11.13 -3.16
N LEU A 11 -2.47 10.72 -2.48
CA LEU A 11 -2.73 9.33 -2.11
C LEU A 11 -3.00 8.46 -3.35
N ARG A 12 -2.34 7.31 -3.44
CA ARG A 12 -2.53 6.29 -4.48
C ARG A 12 -2.58 4.89 -3.86
N GLY A 13 -3.15 3.94 -4.61
CA GLY A 13 -3.36 2.56 -4.16
C GLY A 13 -4.37 2.36 -3.02
N CYS A 14 -5.20 3.36 -2.75
CA CYS A 14 -6.28 3.29 -1.75
C CYS A 14 -7.60 3.72 -2.39
N ALA A 15 -8.49 2.75 -2.66
CA ALA A 15 -9.80 3.00 -3.26
C ALA A 15 -10.96 3.06 -2.25
N PHE A 16 -10.69 2.72 -0.99
CA PHE A 16 -11.72 2.59 0.04
C PHE A 16 -11.69 3.78 1.01
N PRO A 17 -12.85 4.21 1.52
CA PRO A 17 -12.91 5.26 2.54
C PRO A 17 -12.27 4.76 3.84
N ALA A 18 -11.69 5.66 4.62
CA ALA A 18 -11.17 5.32 5.94
C ALA A 18 -12.24 4.72 6.86
N ALA A 19 -11.81 3.79 7.71
CA ALA A 19 -12.61 3.20 8.77
C ALA A 19 -12.02 3.60 10.15
N PRO A 20 -12.76 3.42 11.27
CA PRO A 20 -12.23 3.69 12.60
C PRO A 20 -10.91 2.95 12.84
N GLY A 21 -9.83 3.71 13.12
CA GLY A 21 -8.49 3.17 13.34
C GLY A 21 -7.76 2.62 12.11
N VAL A 22 -8.36 2.72 10.91
CA VAL A 22 -7.79 2.20 9.66
C VAL A 22 -7.87 3.30 8.58
N PRO A 23 -6.82 4.13 8.42
CA PRO A 23 -6.84 5.27 7.51
C PRO A 23 -6.86 4.85 6.03
N TYR A 24 -6.14 3.77 5.68
CA TYR A 24 -5.97 3.32 4.30
C TYR A 24 -6.40 1.85 4.12
N PRO A 25 -7.70 1.54 4.28
CA PRO A 25 -8.15 0.17 4.13
C PRO A 25 -8.10 -0.27 2.67
N ARG A 26 -7.93 -1.58 2.46
CA ARG A 26 -7.92 -2.26 1.16
C ARG A 26 -9.21 -3.05 0.90
N ALA A 27 -10.25 -2.79 1.68
CA ALA A 27 -11.61 -3.31 1.55
C ALA A 27 -12.58 -2.37 2.29
N LYS A 28 -13.89 -2.52 2.08
CA LYS A 28 -14.87 -1.81 2.91
C LYS A 28 -15.04 -2.53 4.26
N ASN A 29 -15.07 -1.75 5.35
CA ASN A 29 -15.45 -2.27 6.67
C ASN A 29 -16.98 -2.43 6.72
N ASP A 30 -17.48 -3.58 6.28
CA ASP A 30 -18.88 -3.93 6.38
C ASP A 30 -19.06 -5.29 7.07
N ASP A 31 -20.27 -5.54 7.58
CA ASP A 31 -20.57 -6.73 8.38
C ASP A 31 -20.51 -8.04 7.57
N ARG A 32 -20.34 -7.96 6.25
CA ARG A 32 -20.30 -9.12 5.35
C ARG A 32 -18.87 -9.60 5.09
N LEU A 33 -17.87 -8.74 5.27
CA LEU A 33 -16.47 -9.10 5.08
C LEU A 33 -15.97 -9.95 6.25
N PRO A 34 -15.40 -11.16 6.01
CA PRO A 34 -14.86 -11.97 7.09
C PRO A 34 -13.78 -11.23 7.89
N ARG A 35 -13.75 -11.49 9.20
CA ARG A 35 -12.84 -10.78 10.12
C ARG A 35 -11.36 -10.95 9.79
N ASP A 36 -10.96 -12.13 9.32
CA ASP A 36 -9.58 -12.39 8.88
C ASP A 36 -9.23 -11.58 7.63
N THR A 37 -10.16 -11.47 6.69
CA THR A 37 -10.03 -10.62 5.50
C THR A 37 -9.92 -9.14 5.88
N TRP A 38 -10.80 -8.65 6.76
CA TRP A 38 -10.72 -7.27 7.27
C TRP A 38 -9.39 -6.99 8.00
N ALA A 39 -8.91 -7.94 8.79
CA ALA A 39 -7.64 -7.80 9.51
C ALA A 39 -6.46 -7.58 8.54
N MET A 40 -6.41 -8.31 7.42
CA MET A 40 -5.38 -8.11 6.38
C MET A 40 -5.63 -6.84 5.58
N ALA A 41 -6.88 -6.55 5.21
CA ALA A 41 -7.27 -5.33 4.50
C ALA A 41 -6.94 -4.04 5.29
N SER A 42 -6.74 -4.14 6.60
CA SER A 42 -6.34 -3.03 7.47
C SER A 42 -4.84 -2.72 7.43
N ILE A 43 -4.02 -3.54 6.77
CA ILE A 43 -2.61 -3.28 6.52
C ILE A 43 -2.50 -2.48 5.22
N PRO A 44 -1.85 -1.31 5.17
CA PRO A 44 -1.85 -0.42 4.01
C PRO A 44 -0.85 -0.86 2.92
N VAL A 45 -0.86 -2.14 2.55
CA VAL A 45 0.04 -2.71 1.54
C VAL A 45 -0.12 -2.00 0.19
N GLY A 46 0.98 -1.53 -0.38
CA GLY A 46 1.00 -0.84 -1.68
C GLY A 46 0.39 0.57 -1.69
N VAL A 47 -0.13 1.04 -0.55
CA VAL A 47 -0.56 2.43 -0.37
C VAL A 47 0.67 3.33 -0.39
N ARG A 48 0.56 4.46 -1.07
CA ARG A 48 1.67 5.36 -1.33
C ARG A 48 1.22 6.78 -1.61
N PHE A 49 2.16 7.71 -1.56
CA PHE A 49 1.99 9.09 -2.00
C PHE A 49 2.80 9.33 -3.26
N GLU A 50 2.17 9.88 -4.30
CA GLU A 50 2.83 10.18 -5.57
C GLU A 50 2.76 11.66 -5.90
N PHE A 51 3.90 12.23 -6.27
CA PHE A 51 4.02 13.65 -6.61
C PHE A 51 5.02 13.89 -7.73
N VAL A 52 4.84 15.01 -8.41
CA VAL A 52 5.79 15.61 -9.35
C VAL A 52 6.24 16.97 -8.81
N GLY A 53 7.34 17.49 -9.34
CA GLY A 53 7.88 18.78 -8.94
C GLY A 53 9.41 18.82 -8.90
N ASP A 54 9.92 19.91 -8.35
CA ASP A 54 11.34 20.25 -8.27
C ASP A 54 11.88 20.28 -6.84
N ALA A 55 11.06 19.92 -5.83
CA ALA A 55 11.53 19.77 -4.46
C ALA A 55 12.70 18.77 -4.38
N THR A 56 13.74 19.16 -3.64
CA THR A 56 14.92 18.31 -3.40
C THR A 56 14.66 17.27 -2.33
N GLU A 57 13.78 17.58 -1.39
CA GLU A 57 13.34 16.72 -0.30
C GLU A 57 11.84 16.87 -0.05
N VAL A 58 11.26 15.85 0.57
CA VAL A 58 9.91 15.91 1.15
C VAL A 58 9.94 15.51 2.60
N GLU A 59 9.08 16.15 3.39
CA GLU A 59 8.88 15.85 4.80
C GLU A 59 7.45 15.34 5.02
N LEU A 60 7.31 14.20 5.67
CA LEU A 60 6.04 13.60 6.04
C LEU A 60 5.87 13.67 7.56
N ALA A 61 4.83 14.36 8.03
CA ALA A 61 4.39 14.24 9.41
C ALA A 61 3.41 13.06 9.52
N TYR A 62 3.61 12.20 10.50
CA TYR A 62 2.78 11.01 10.67
C TYR A 62 2.62 10.63 12.15
N GLU A 63 1.66 9.76 12.40
CA GLU A 63 1.49 9.06 13.67
C GLU A 63 1.30 7.57 13.40
N THR A 64 1.96 6.72 14.18
CA THR A 64 1.69 5.28 14.19
C THR A 64 1.31 4.81 15.59
N ALA A 65 0.30 3.96 15.63
CA ALA A 65 -0.20 3.37 16.86
C ALA A 65 0.40 1.97 17.17
N THR A 66 1.28 1.45 16.31
CA THR A 66 1.84 0.10 16.46
C THR A 66 3.24 -0.03 15.88
N ASP A 67 4.13 -0.71 16.60
CA ASP A 67 5.40 -1.24 16.10
C ASP A 67 5.42 -2.78 16.06
N ASP A 68 4.29 -3.41 16.40
CA ASP A 68 3.99 -4.81 16.13
C ASP A 68 3.76 -5.00 14.63
N LEU A 69 4.77 -5.58 13.98
CA LEU A 69 4.78 -5.85 12.54
C LEU A 69 3.90 -7.04 12.15
N GLY A 70 3.31 -7.73 13.14
CA GLY A 70 2.49 -8.90 12.96
C GLY A 70 3.21 -10.03 12.22
N TYR A 71 2.45 -10.79 11.45
CA TYR A 71 2.90 -12.03 10.81
C TYR A 71 3.99 -11.83 9.74
N ARG A 72 4.18 -10.60 9.24
CA ARG A 72 5.22 -10.28 8.23
C ARG A 72 6.58 -9.97 8.85
N GLY A 73 6.64 -9.72 10.17
CA GLY A 73 7.88 -9.36 10.86
C GLY A 73 8.62 -8.23 10.15
N ASP A 74 9.94 -8.32 10.06
CA ASP A 74 10.78 -7.30 9.43
C ASP A 74 10.41 -7.02 7.95
N GLY A 75 9.82 -8.00 7.25
CA GLY A 75 9.34 -7.85 5.87
C GLY A 75 8.14 -6.89 5.71
N ALA A 76 7.47 -6.55 6.82
CA ALA A 76 6.46 -5.49 6.85
C ALA A 76 7.07 -4.08 6.78
N GLY A 77 8.37 -3.96 7.03
CA GLY A 77 9.15 -2.73 7.00
C GLY A 77 8.86 -1.74 8.13
N ARG A 78 9.90 -0.98 8.47
CA ARG A 78 9.87 0.09 9.48
C ARG A 78 10.34 1.43 8.92
N ALA A 79 10.37 1.58 7.61
CA ALA A 79 10.79 2.81 6.96
C ALA A 79 9.81 3.22 5.87
N PHE A 80 9.61 4.52 5.74
CA PHE A 80 9.14 5.10 4.49
C PHE A 80 10.24 4.92 3.44
N THR A 81 9.87 4.58 2.22
CA THR A 81 10.83 4.47 1.10
C THR A 81 10.40 5.38 -0.03
N LEU A 82 11.35 6.14 -0.57
CA LEU A 82 11.12 6.99 -1.74
C LEU A 82 11.69 6.31 -2.97
N TRP A 83 10.86 6.21 -4.01
CA TRP A 83 11.21 5.68 -5.31
C TRP A 83 11.06 6.74 -6.40
N ARG A 84 11.95 6.70 -7.39
CA ARG A 84 11.86 7.52 -8.61
C ARG A 84 12.61 6.82 -9.74
N GLY A 85 12.12 6.92 -10.97
CA GLY A 85 12.75 6.29 -12.13
C GLY A 85 12.94 4.77 -11.97
N GLY A 86 12.05 4.10 -11.24
CA GLY A 86 12.13 2.66 -10.96
C GLY A 86 13.18 2.23 -9.93
N ARG A 87 13.85 3.17 -9.26
CA ARG A 87 14.88 2.90 -8.23
C ARG A 87 14.42 3.44 -6.87
N GLN A 88 14.79 2.75 -5.80
CA GLN A 88 14.68 3.31 -4.45
C GLN A 88 15.80 4.34 -4.28
N VAL A 89 15.41 5.58 -4.00
CA VAL A 89 16.29 6.75 -3.88
C VAL A 89 16.71 6.97 -2.43
N ASP A 90 15.75 6.87 -1.51
CA ASP A 90 15.98 7.16 -0.11
C ASP A 90 15.03 6.36 0.80
N ALA A 91 15.35 6.29 2.09
CA ALA A 91 14.51 5.70 3.10
C ALA A 91 14.68 6.39 4.45
N ALA A 92 13.58 6.55 5.19
CA ALA A 92 13.57 7.16 6.50
C ALA A 92 12.81 6.26 7.48
N PRO A 93 13.40 5.88 8.63
CA PRO A 93 12.74 5.02 9.60
C PRO A 93 11.52 5.73 10.20
N ALA A 94 10.48 4.95 10.48
CA ALA A 94 9.34 5.38 11.25
C ALA A 94 9.52 4.97 12.73
N VAL A 95 8.91 5.73 13.64
CA VAL A 95 8.92 5.47 15.09
C VAL A 95 7.50 5.34 15.60
N LEU A 96 7.28 4.58 16.68
CA LEU A 96 5.99 4.50 17.37
C LEU A 96 5.56 5.89 17.90
N GLY A 97 4.29 6.24 17.75
CA GLY A 97 3.75 7.56 18.08
C GLY A 97 3.91 8.57 16.94
N ALA A 98 3.94 9.85 17.31
CA ALA A 98 4.12 10.95 16.36
C ALA A 98 5.57 11.05 15.89
N GLY A 99 5.78 11.27 14.59
CA GLY A 99 7.11 11.38 13.99
C GLY A 99 7.12 12.15 12.68
N THR A 100 8.33 12.38 12.19
CA THR A 100 8.61 13.06 10.93
C THR A 100 9.60 12.23 10.11
N ALA A 101 9.26 11.97 8.85
CA ALA A 101 10.14 11.29 7.90
C ALA A 101 10.57 12.27 6.81
N ARG A 102 11.88 12.46 6.65
CA ARG A 102 12.44 13.34 5.63
C ARG A 102 13.20 12.52 4.60
N LEU A 103 12.84 12.68 3.34
CA LEU A 103 13.31 11.85 2.22
C LEU A 103 13.79 12.72 1.07
N ARG A 104 14.95 12.39 0.51
CA ARG A 104 15.48 12.99 -0.71
C ARG A 104 14.69 12.49 -1.91
N THR A 105 14.26 13.41 -2.78
CA THR A 105 13.46 13.07 -3.97
C THR A 105 14.29 12.52 -5.12
N GLY A 106 15.61 12.62 -5.03
CA GLY A 106 16.54 12.22 -6.10
C GLY A 106 16.46 13.11 -7.33
N LYS A 107 15.85 14.31 -7.23
CA LYS A 107 15.69 15.23 -8.37
C LYS A 107 17.02 15.65 -9.00
N ASP A 108 18.05 15.80 -8.19
CA ASP A 108 19.38 16.25 -8.60
C ASP A 108 20.34 15.11 -8.92
N ASP A 109 19.88 13.85 -8.81
CA ASP A 109 20.69 12.68 -9.11
C ASP A 109 20.47 12.24 -10.56
N ALA A 110 21.43 12.55 -11.43
CA ALA A 110 21.36 12.20 -12.85
C ALA A 110 21.33 10.67 -13.12
N THR A 111 21.60 9.84 -12.12
CA THR A 111 21.47 8.37 -12.22
C THR A 111 20.08 7.87 -11.89
N VAL A 112 19.24 8.72 -11.28
CA VAL A 112 17.83 8.46 -11.02
C VAL A 112 17.04 8.91 -12.25
N GLY A 113 16.29 7.98 -12.86
CA GLY A 113 15.46 8.30 -14.02
C GLY A 113 14.36 9.32 -13.68
N ASP A 114 13.81 9.94 -14.72
CA ASP A 114 12.69 10.86 -14.60
C ASP A 114 11.38 10.16 -14.18
N GLY A 115 10.36 10.97 -13.90
CA GLY A 115 9.03 10.50 -13.51
C GLY A 115 8.62 10.97 -12.11
N PRO A 116 7.43 10.57 -11.66
CA PRO A 116 6.92 10.91 -10.33
C PRO A 116 7.80 10.30 -9.24
N ALA A 117 7.93 11.02 -8.13
CA ALA A 117 8.44 10.48 -6.90
C ALA A 117 7.30 9.76 -6.15
N ILE A 118 7.61 8.59 -5.59
CA ILE A 118 6.64 7.68 -4.97
C ILE A 118 7.13 7.35 -3.56
N VAL A 119 6.38 7.74 -2.54
CA VAL A 119 6.68 7.40 -1.14
C VAL A 119 5.78 6.26 -0.69
N TYR A 120 6.36 5.08 -0.47
CA TYR A 120 5.66 3.93 0.12
C TYR A 120 5.74 3.95 1.63
N LEU A 121 4.65 3.49 2.27
CA LEU A 121 4.52 3.45 3.72
C LEU A 121 5.28 2.25 4.33
N PRO A 122 5.73 2.35 5.59
CA PRO A 122 6.06 1.17 6.39
C PRO A 122 4.78 0.40 6.72
N GLU A 123 4.45 -0.57 5.88
CA GLU A 123 3.17 -1.30 5.88
C GLU A 123 2.84 -1.90 7.25
N GLY A 124 3.82 -2.45 7.96
CA GLY A 124 3.65 -3.05 9.29
C GLY A 124 3.30 -2.03 10.39
N MET A 125 3.85 -0.82 10.28
CA MET A 125 3.63 0.24 11.28
C MET A 125 2.32 0.99 11.06
N ARG A 126 1.67 0.83 9.90
CA ARG A 126 0.34 1.41 9.59
C ARG A 126 0.22 2.90 9.96
N PRO A 127 1.18 3.75 9.55
CA PRO A 127 1.15 5.16 9.94
C PRO A 127 -0.07 5.84 9.33
N THR A 128 -0.64 6.81 10.04
CA THR A 128 -1.50 7.84 9.46
C THR A 128 -0.63 9.04 9.13
N VAL A 129 -0.48 9.35 7.85
CA VAL A 129 0.25 10.55 7.43
C VAL A 129 -0.70 11.73 7.48
N SER A 130 -0.32 12.74 8.26
CA SER A 130 -1.07 13.99 8.43
C SER A 130 -0.61 15.06 7.48
N THR A 131 0.67 15.09 7.09
CA THR A 131 1.13 15.99 6.03
C THR A 131 2.22 15.45 5.11
N ILE A 132 2.30 15.99 3.89
CA ILE A 132 3.47 15.92 3.01
C ILE A 132 3.89 17.33 2.56
N THR A 133 5.12 17.74 2.85
CA THR A 133 5.60 19.11 2.61
C THR A 133 6.87 19.08 1.75
N ALA A 134 6.90 19.91 0.72
CA ALA A 134 8.09 20.13 -0.10
C ALA A 134 9.18 20.87 0.68
N VAL A 135 10.44 20.48 0.47
CA VAL A 135 11.62 21.21 0.94
C VAL A 135 12.51 21.49 -0.26
N GLY A 136 12.94 22.76 -0.40
CA GLY A 136 13.84 23.17 -1.48
C GLY A 136 13.20 23.11 -2.88
N GLY A 137 11.92 23.48 -2.99
CA GLY A 137 11.16 23.50 -4.25
C GLY A 137 9.66 23.34 -3.98
N SER A 138 8.95 22.78 -4.96
CA SER A 138 7.50 22.55 -4.94
C SER A 138 7.16 21.11 -5.27
N ILE A 139 5.98 20.67 -4.80
CA ILE A 139 5.37 19.39 -5.17
C ILE A 139 3.92 19.60 -5.56
N GLU A 140 3.48 18.85 -6.57
CA GLU A 140 2.08 18.74 -7.01
C GLU A 140 1.70 17.27 -7.12
N PRO A 141 0.42 16.90 -6.96
CA PRO A 141 -0.01 15.52 -7.14
C PRO A 141 0.40 14.96 -8.50
N ALA A 142 0.90 13.73 -8.52
CA ALA A 142 1.24 13.08 -9.78
C ALA A 142 -0.01 12.91 -10.66
N PRO A 143 0.10 12.96 -11.99
CA PRO A 143 -1.01 12.67 -12.90
C PRO A 143 -1.70 11.34 -12.58
N ALA A 144 -3.00 11.27 -12.80
CA ALA A 144 -3.75 10.02 -12.61
C ALA A 144 -3.24 8.94 -13.57
N GLN A 145 -3.18 7.70 -13.08
CA GLN A 145 -2.81 6.51 -13.83
C GLN A 145 -4.02 5.59 -13.99
N PRO A 146 -4.06 4.72 -15.02
CA PRO A 146 -5.07 3.69 -15.12
C PRO A 146 -5.07 2.83 -13.85
N ARG A 147 -6.24 2.62 -13.26
CA ARG A 147 -6.35 1.89 -12.00
C ARG A 147 -6.35 0.39 -12.25
N TRP A 148 -5.58 -0.33 -11.45
CA TRP A 148 -5.51 -1.78 -11.47
C TRP A 148 -5.90 -2.35 -10.12
N VAL A 149 -6.93 -3.20 -10.09
CA VAL A 149 -7.30 -3.98 -8.90
C VAL A 149 -6.62 -5.35 -8.97
N ALA A 150 -5.78 -5.66 -7.98
CA ALA A 150 -5.10 -6.94 -7.85
C ALA A 150 -5.65 -7.68 -6.62
N TYR A 151 -6.65 -8.55 -6.83
CA TYR A 151 -7.22 -9.38 -5.77
C TYR A 151 -6.53 -10.75 -5.72
N GLY A 152 -6.14 -11.18 -4.52
CA GLY A 152 -5.44 -12.44 -4.35
C GLY A 152 -5.13 -12.79 -2.91
N ASP A 153 -4.30 -13.81 -2.72
CA ASP A 153 -3.91 -14.28 -1.40
C ASP A 153 -2.61 -13.61 -0.90
N SER A 154 -1.87 -14.30 -0.02
CA SER A 154 -0.61 -13.86 0.56
C SER A 154 0.46 -13.50 -0.46
N VAL A 155 0.42 -14.12 -1.65
CA VAL A 155 1.36 -13.83 -2.73
C VAL A 155 1.11 -12.44 -3.29
N ALA A 156 -0.16 -12.08 -3.52
CA ALA A 156 -0.54 -10.73 -3.95
C ALA A 156 -0.27 -9.69 -2.87
N GLU A 157 -0.55 -10.01 -1.60
CA GLU A 157 -0.25 -9.10 -0.48
C GLU A 157 1.26 -8.87 -0.31
N GLY A 158 2.10 -9.80 -0.76
CA GLY A 158 3.55 -9.72 -0.56
C GLY A 158 3.96 -10.08 0.86
N TRP A 159 3.31 -11.08 1.48
CA TRP A 159 3.64 -11.57 2.83
C TRP A 159 5.15 -11.69 3.03
N VAL A 160 5.82 -12.42 2.14
CA VAL A 160 7.26 -12.71 2.20
C VAL A 160 8.10 -11.83 1.26
N ALA A 161 7.57 -10.68 0.85
CA ALA A 161 8.35 -9.72 0.08
C ALA A 161 9.50 -9.17 0.94
N SER A 162 10.61 -8.80 0.29
CA SER A 162 11.82 -8.30 0.96
C SER A 162 11.64 -6.98 1.72
N GLY A 163 10.49 -6.32 1.54
CA GLY A 163 10.08 -5.13 2.29
C GLY A 163 8.83 -4.50 1.68
N PRO A 164 8.36 -3.37 2.25
CA PRO A 164 7.37 -2.53 1.62
C PRO A 164 7.76 -2.21 0.17
N SER A 165 6.78 -2.01 -0.70
CA SER A 165 6.97 -1.70 -2.13
C SER A 165 7.50 -2.82 -3.05
N PHE A 166 7.81 -4.01 -2.49
CA PHE A 166 8.31 -5.16 -3.24
C PHE A 166 7.27 -6.26 -3.49
N ALA A 167 6.03 -6.10 -3.01
CA ALA A 167 4.93 -6.98 -3.44
C ALA A 167 4.82 -6.95 -4.97
N TRP A 168 4.60 -8.10 -5.61
CA TRP A 168 4.64 -8.18 -7.08
C TRP A 168 3.63 -7.24 -7.78
N PRO A 169 2.40 -6.97 -7.26
CA PRO A 169 1.51 -6.00 -7.90
C PRO A 169 2.09 -4.60 -7.85
N THR A 170 2.76 -4.25 -6.75
CA THR A 170 3.40 -2.95 -6.58
C THR A 170 4.58 -2.76 -7.53
N VAL A 171 5.41 -3.79 -7.71
CA VAL A 171 6.54 -3.78 -8.65
C VAL A 171 6.05 -3.66 -10.09
N ALA A 172 5.06 -4.48 -10.49
CA ALA A 172 4.48 -4.44 -11.82
C ALA A 172 3.77 -3.11 -12.09
N GLY A 173 3.01 -2.60 -11.11
CA GLY A 173 2.30 -1.33 -11.21
C GLY A 173 3.23 -0.15 -11.45
N ARG A 174 4.32 -0.08 -10.68
CA ARG A 174 5.36 0.93 -10.88
C ARG A 174 6.05 0.82 -12.24
N GLY A 175 6.30 -0.40 -12.72
CA GLY A 175 6.92 -0.65 -14.03
C GLY A 175 6.03 -0.33 -15.23
N HIS A 176 4.70 -0.44 -15.07
CA HIS A 176 3.72 -0.21 -16.14
C HIS A 176 2.93 1.09 -16.00
N GLY A 177 3.19 1.91 -14.97
CA GLY A 177 2.48 3.16 -14.73
C GLY A 177 1.00 2.97 -14.40
N LEU A 178 0.70 2.00 -13.52
CA LEU A 178 -0.66 1.67 -13.06
C LEU A 178 -0.87 2.05 -11.61
N ASP A 179 -2.04 2.63 -11.30
CA ASP A 179 -2.47 2.87 -9.92
C ASP A 179 -3.00 1.59 -9.29
N VAL A 180 -2.11 0.82 -8.66
CA VAL A 180 -2.47 -0.48 -8.11
C VAL A 180 -3.16 -0.36 -6.76
N VAL A 181 -4.38 -0.88 -6.68
CA VAL A 181 -5.10 -1.19 -5.45
C VAL A 181 -4.86 -2.67 -5.13
N ASN A 182 -3.97 -2.92 -4.18
CA ASN A 182 -3.64 -4.29 -3.77
C ASN A 182 -4.74 -4.82 -2.84
N MET A 183 -5.53 -5.78 -3.31
CA MET A 183 -6.55 -6.50 -2.53
C MET A 183 -6.08 -7.93 -2.20
N GLY A 184 -4.78 -8.11 -1.96
CA GLY A 184 -4.18 -9.33 -1.47
C GLY A 184 -4.45 -9.54 0.03
N TYR A 185 -4.96 -10.69 0.45
CA TYR A 185 -5.22 -10.98 1.87
C TYR A 185 -4.60 -12.32 2.31
N ALA A 186 -3.54 -12.24 3.10
CA ALA A 186 -2.74 -13.33 3.60
C ALA A 186 -3.57 -14.24 4.50
N GLY A 187 -3.51 -15.54 4.23
CA GLY A 187 -4.35 -16.54 4.87
C GLY A 187 -5.85 -16.37 4.63
N ALA A 188 -6.31 -15.36 3.88
CA ALA A 188 -7.70 -15.03 3.55
C ALA A 188 -7.91 -14.99 2.01
N ALA A 189 -8.82 -14.17 1.48
CA ALA A 189 -9.11 -14.09 0.03
C ALA A 189 -9.54 -15.44 -0.59
N ARG A 190 -10.66 -15.99 -0.13
CA ARG A 190 -11.19 -17.30 -0.54
C ARG A 190 -12.31 -17.19 -1.58
N GLY A 191 -12.42 -16.05 -2.25
CA GLY A 191 -13.51 -15.77 -3.19
C GLY A 191 -14.79 -15.34 -2.48
N GLU A 192 -14.67 -14.60 -1.36
CA GLU A 192 -15.81 -14.08 -0.63
C GLU A 192 -16.66 -13.17 -1.52
N MET A 193 -17.99 -13.35 -1.48
CA MET A 193 -18.91 -12.49 -2.26
C MET A 193 -18.75 -11.01 -1.92
N ALA A 194 -18.47 -10.67 -0.65
CA ALA A 194 -18.20 -9.29 -0.25
C ALA A 194 -16.97 -8.71 -0.98
N SER A 195 -15.87 -9.46 -1.09
CA SER A 195 -14.69 -9.03 -1.83
C SER A 195 -14.96 -8.93 -3.33
N ALA A 196 -15.72 -9.87 -3.90
CA ALA A 196 -16.11 -9.81 -5.32
C ALA A 196 -16.95 -8.56 -5.63
N GLU A 197 -17.87 -8.20 -4.75
CA GLU A 197 -18.65 -6.96 -4.85
C GLU A 197 -17.79 -5.71 -4.69
N HIS A 198 -16.80 -5.73 -3.78
CA HIS A 198 -15.83 -4.63 -3.64
C HIS A 198 -15.00 -4.44 -4.92
N VAL A 199 -14.52 -5.54 -5.54
CA VAL A 199 -13.83 -5.50 -6.84
C VAL A 199 -14.76 -4.93 -7.91
N ALA A 200 -15.99 -5.43 -8.02
CA ALA A 200 -16.97 -4.99 -9.02
C ALA A 200 -17.38 -3.51 -8.85
N ALA A 201 -17.43 -3.00 -7.62
CA ALA A 201 -17.76 -1.61 -7.32
C ALA A 201 -16.58 -0.65 -7.51
N THR A 202 -15.35 -1.16 -7.56
CA THR A 202 -14.15 -0.33 -7.73
C THR A 202 -13.95 0.01 -9.20
N GLN A 203 -14.11 1.28 -9.56
CA GLN A 203 -13.82 1.75 -10.92
C GLN A 203 -12.34 1.52 -11.24
N CYS A 204 -12.04 0.64 -12.20
CA CYS A 204 -10.69 0.28 -12.60
C CYS A 204 -10.63 -0.11 -14.08
N ASP A 205 -9.43 -0.06 -14.65
CA ASP A 205 -9.14 -0.36 -16.06
C ASP A 205 -8.63 -1.80 -16.23
N VAL A 206 -8.02 -2.35 -15.18
CA VAL A 206 -7.46 -3.71 -15.15
C VAL A 206 -7.89 -4.41 -13.87
N ILE A 207 -8.25 -5.69 -13.99
CA ILE A 207 -8.53 -6.57 -12.86
C ILE A 207 -7.66 -7.83 -13.00
N THR A 208 -6.93 -8.17 -11.94
CA THR A 208 -6.27 -9.47 -11.81
C THR A 208 -6.85 -10.21 -10.61
N ILE A 209 -7.22 -11.47 -10.83
CA ILE A 209 -7.69 -12.39 -9.79
C ILE A 209 -6.66 -13.51 -9.66
N SER A 210 -5.95 -13.54 -8.54
CA SER A 210 -4.89 -14.52 -8.25
C SER A 210 -5.06 -15.11 -6.85
N HIS A 211 -6.20 -15.78 -6.63
CA HIS A 211 -6.47 -16.53 -5.40
C HIS A 211 -6.54 -18.04 -5.68
N GLY A 212 -6.51 -18.85 -4.62
CA GLY A 212 -6.82 -20.27 -4.69
C GLY A 212 -6.18 -21.07 -3.57
N THR A 213 -4.97 -20.68 -3.16
CA THR A 213 -4.22 -21.33 -2.07
C THR A 213 -5.06 -21.44 -0.80
N ASN A 214 -5.69 -20.33 -0.40
CA ASN A 214 -6.45 -20.25 0.84
C ASN A 214 -7.84 -20.90 0.77
N CYS A 215 -8.33 -21.28 -0.41
CA CYS A 215 -9.58 -22.03 -0.54
C CYS A 215 -9.46 -23.46 0.03
N TRP A 216 -8.25 -24.02 -0.02
CA TRP A 216 -7.95 -25.37 0.47
C TRP A 216 -7.49 -25.40 1.92
N SER A 217 -7.17 -24.26 2.54
CA SER A 217 -6.58 -24.22 3.90
C SER A 217 -7.54 -24.63 5.02
N ARG A 218 -8.85 -24.71 4.75
CA ARG A 218 -9.88 -25.10 5.73
C ARG A 218 -10.72 -26.31 5.30
N VAL A 219 -10.33 -26.97 4.21
CA VAL A 219 -11.02 -28.16 3.69
C VAL A 219 -10.00 -29.31 3.70
N PRO A 220 -10.37 -30.53 4.16
CA PRO A 220 -9.54 -31.70 3.97
C PRO A 220 -9.23 -31.88 2.48
N HIS A 221 -7.96 -31.79 2.11
CA HIS A 221 -7.53 -31.73 0.71
C HIS A 221 -6.36 -32.68 0.39
N THR A 222 -5.90 -33.44 1.38
CA THR A 222 -4.95 -34.53 1.19
C THR A 222 -5.69 -35.87 1.26
N THR A 223 -5.23 -36.83 0.46
CA THR A 223 -5.80 -38.19 0.38
C THR A 223 -5.77 -38.94 1.71
N GLU A 224 -4.96 -38.52 2.68
CA GLU A 224 -4.85 -39.13 4.00
C GLU A 224 -5.88 -38.58 5.01
N MET A 225 -6.66 -37.56 4.65
CA MET A 225 -7.61 -36.87 5.54
C MET A 225 -9.09 -37.16 5.24
N ILE A 226 -9.40 -38.14 4.37
CA ILE A 226 -10.77 -38.58 4.03
C ILE A 226 -11.00 -40.00 4.55
#